data_AF-A0A0U5IA66-F1
#
_entry.id   AF-A0A0U5IA66-F1
#
_cell.length_a   1.000
_cell.length_b   1.000
_cell.length_c   1.000
_cell.angle_alpha   90.00
_cell.angle_beta   90.00
_cell.angle_gamma   90.00
#
_symmetry.space_group_name_H-M   'P 1'
#
loop_
_entity.id
_entity.type
_entity.pdbx_description
1 polymer ?
#
loop_
_entity_poly.entity_id
_entity_poly.type
_entity_poly.pdbx_seq_one_letter_code
_entity_poly.pdbx_strand_id
1 'polypeptide(L)' 'MLELDNFRRLVGFGWPGFKSTNLRRQGKGQRARAAAFVAALRNGGPAPIPMEEIMEESRVTIEVAQP' A
#
# COMPACT_ATOMS: atom_id res chain seq x y z
N MET A 1 -22.91 4.75 -8.72
CA MET A 1 -21.70 3.94 -8.45
C MET A 1 -20.58 4.87 -8.02
N LEU A 2 -19.85 4.56 -6.95
CA LEU A 2 -18.71 5.35 -6.49
C LEU A 2 -17.42 4.63 -6.89
N GLU A 3 -16.54 5.32 -7.60
CA GLU A 3 -15.25 4.79 -8.03
C GLU A 3 -14.13 5.56 -7.32
N LEU A 4 -13.22 4.81 -6.71
CA LEU A 4 -12.04 5.34 -6.05
C LEU A 4 -10.86 5.30 -7.03
N ASP A 5 -10.66 6.38 -7.77
CA ASP A 5 -9.54 6.51 -8.71
C ASP A 5 -8.22 6.64 -7.94
N ASN A 6 -7.39 5.60 -8.00
CA ASN A 6 -6.02 5.54 -7.49
C ASN A 6 -5.85 6.01 -6.03
N PHE A 7 -6.86 5.83 -5.17
CA PHE A 7 -6.91 6.37 -3.80
C PHE A 7 -6.75 7.90 -3.71
N ARG A 8 -6.96 8.61 -4.82
CA ARG A 8 -6.72 10.05 -4.97
C ARG A 8 -8.01 10.83 -5.20
N ARG A 9 -9.01 10.21 -5.82
CA ARG A 9 -10.26 10.89 -6.15
C ARG A 9 -11.43 9.92 -6.04
N LEU A 10 -12.47 10.33 -5.32
CA LEU A 10 -13.73 9.59 -5.28
C LEU A 10 -14.68 10.23 -6.29
N VAL A 11 -14.99 9.51 -7.36
CA VAL A 11 -15.88 9.95 -8.45
C VAL A 11 -17.22 9.24 -8.32
N GLY A 12 -18.31 10.00 -8.35
CA GLY A 12 -19.66 9.46 -8.33
C GLY A 12 -20.29 9.50 -9.72
N PHE A 13 -20.57 8.32 -10.30
CA PHE A 13 -21.33 8.19 -11.53
C PHE A 13 -22.81 7.97 -11.20
N GLY A 14 -23.68 8.86 -11.71
CA GLY A 14 -25.14 8.75 -11.59
C GLY A 14 -25.76 9.30 -10.30
N TRP A 15 -25.04 10.11 -9.52
CA TRP A 15 -25.56 10.75 -8.29
C TRP A 15 -25.66 12.28 -8.47
N PRO A 16 -26.85 12.83 -8.73
CA PRO A 16 -27.04 14.27 -8.79
C PRO A 16 -26.72 14.89 -7.42
N GLY A 17 -25.71 15.76 -7.35
CA GLY A 17 -25.30 16.45 -6.12
C GLY A 17 -24.04 15.92 -5.44
N PHE A 18 -23.42 14.84 -5.93
CA PHE A 18 -22.16 14.33 -5.37
C PHE A 18 -20.96 15.15 -5.86
N LYS A 19 -20.30 15.89 -4.96
CA LYS A 19 -19.06 16.63 -5.26
C LYS A 19 -17.86 15.70 -5.12
N SER A 20 -17.12 15.50 -6.21
CA SER A 20 -15.85 14.76 -6.22
C SER A 20 -14.88 15.33 -5.18
N THR A 21 -14.52 14.52 -4.18
CA THR A 21 -13.55 14.89 -3.14
C THR A 21 -12.16 14.39 -3.54
N ASN A 22 -11.19 15.29 -3.62
CA ASN A 22 -9.78 14.91 -3.77
C ASN A 22 -9.28 14.40 -2.42
N LEU A 23 -8.98 13.10 -2.35
CA LEU A 23 -8.31 12.50 -1.20
C LEU A 23 -6.88 13.02 -1.21
N ARG A 24 -6.48 13.69 -0.12
CA ARG A 24 -5.09 14.15 0.03
C ARG A 24 -4.19 12.95 -0.18
N ARG A 25 -3.12 13.16 -0.97
CA ARG A 25 -2.10 12.15 -1.28
C ARG A 25 -1.71 11.43 0.01
N GLN A 26 -2.24 10.23 0.20
CA GLN A 26 -1.89 9.38 1.33
C GLN A 26 -0.45 8.95 1.08
N GLY A 27 0.50 9.59 1.73
CA GLY A 27 1.86 9.09 1.79
C GLY A 27 1.84 7.79 2.57
N LYS A 28 1.52 6.66 1.92
CA LYS A 28 1.40 5.33 2.55
C LYS A 28 2.75 4.75 3.02
N GLY A 29 3.68 5.59 3.51
CA GLY A 29 5.01 5.19 4.02
C GLY A 29 5.97 4.57 2.99
N GLN A 30 5.51 4.26 1.77
CA GLN A 30 6.24 3.46 0.78
C GLN A 30 7.60 4.08 0.38
N ARG A 31 7.69 5.41 0.34
CA ARG A 31 8.96 6.09 0.02
C ARG A 31 10.04 5.87 1.06
N ALA A 32 9.67 5.87 2.34
CA ALA A 32 10.62 5.63 3.43
C ALA A 32 11.12 4.17 3.40
N ARG A 33 10.21 3.21 3.16
CA ARG A 33 10.58 1.80 2.99
C ARG A 33 11.50 1.57 1.79
N ALA A 34 11.19 2.17 0.64
CA ALA A 34 12.05 2.08 -0.54
C ALA A 34 13.44 2.71 -0.30
N ALA A 35 13.52 3.83 0.40
CA ALA A 35 14.79 4.47 0.73
C ALA A 35 15.64 3.62 1.68
N ALA A 36 15.03 3.04 2.72
CA ALA A 36 15.70 2.12 3.64
C ALA A 36 16.26 0.88 2.92
N PHE A 37 15.50 0.33 1.98
CA PHE A 37 15.93 -0.81 1.15
C PHE A 37 17.15 -0.47 0.29
N VAL A 38 17.11 0.65 -0.43
CA VAL A 38 18.25 1.09 -1.26
C VAL A 38 19.48 1.39 -0.40
N ALA A 39 19.31 1.97 0.79
CA ALA A 39 20.41 2.23 1.71
C ALA A 39 21.05 0.94 2.24
N ALA A 40 20.24 -0.06 2.62
CA ALA A 40 20.72 -1.37 3.05
C ALA A 40 21.52 -2.06 1.95
N LEU A 41 21.03 -2.05 0.70
CA LEU A 41 21.76 -2.60 -0.45
C LEU A 41 23.12 -1.93 -0.68
N ARG A 42 23.17 -0.60 -0.59
CA ARG A 42 24.41 0.17 -0.85
C ARG A 42 25.46 -0.04 0.23
N ASN A 43 25.04 -0.16 1.49
CA ASN A 43 25.95 -0.19 2.64
C ASN A 43 26.22 -1.61 3.14
N GLY A 44 25.68 -2.65 2.49
CA GLY A 44 25.75 -4.03 2.98
C GLY A 44 25.05 -4.23 4.33
N GLY A 45 24.06 -3.38 4.62
CA GLY A 45 23.31 -3.40 5.87
C GLY A 45 22.27 -4.52 5.91
N PRO A 46 21.71 -4.81 7.10
CA PRO A 46 20.64 -5.79 7.23
C PRO A 46 19.42 -5.37 6.41
N ALA A 47 18.68 -6.37 5.90
CA ALA A 47 17.44 -6.13 5.18
C ALA A 47 16.45 -5.35 6.08
N PRO A 48 15.78 -4.29 5.59
CA PRO A 48 14.84 -3.50 6.40
C PRO A 48 13.62 -4.27 6.90
N ILE A 49 13.30 -5.39 6.24
CA ILE A 49 12.28 -6.36 6.67
C ILE A 49 12.98 -7.72 6.71
N PRO A 50 13.01 -8.42 7.85
CA PRO A 50 13.56 -9.76 7.95
C PRO A 50 12.80 -10.75 7.06
N MET A 51 13.51 -11.74 6.51
CA MET A 51 12.87 -12.77 5.67
C MET A 51 11.82 -13.57 6.45
N GLU A 52 12.05 -13.84 7.74
CA GLU A 52 11.12 -14.58 8.59
C GLU A 52 9.76 -13.87 8.69
N GLU A 53 9.76 -12.54 8.83
CA GLU A 53 8.54 -11.72 8.86
C GLU A 53 7.76 -11.85 7.54
N ILE A 54 8.46 -11.81 6.40
CA ILE A 54 7.85 -11.98 5.07
C ILE A 54 7.20 -13.36 4.93
N MET A 55 7.87 -14.41 5.41
CA MET A 55 7.37 -15.78 5.34
C MET A 55 6.18 -16.03 6.28
N GLU A 56 6.18 -15.40 7.46
CA GLU A 56 5.07 -15.41 8.41
C GLU A 56 3.81 -14.80 7.80
N GLU A 57 3.90 -13.56 7.32
CA GLU A 57 2.78 -12.85 6.70
C GLU A 57 2.26 -13.59 5.47
N SER A 58 3.16 -14.12 4.63
CA SER A 58 2.80 -14.87 3.43
C SER A 58 2.01 -16.14 3.76
N ARG A 59 2.44 -16.89 4.78
CA ARG A 59 1.75 -18.11 5.22
C ARG A 59 0.35 -17.79 5.74
N VAL A 60 0.22 -16.83 6.64
CA VAL A 60 -1.09 -16.43 7.20
C VAL A 60 -2.02 -15.95 6.11
N THR A 61 -1.52 -15.15 5.16
CA THR A 61 -2.31 -14.67 4.02
C THR A 61 -2.83 -15.83 3.16
N ILE A 62 -1.98 -16.83 2.89
CA ILE A 62 -2.36 -18.02 2.13
C ILE A 62 -3.39 -18.85 2.91
N GLU A 63 -3.20 -19.03 4.21
CA GLU A 63 -4.11 -19.78 5.08
C GLU A 63 -5.51 -19.16 5.12
N VAL A 64 -5.60 -17.83 5.27
CA VAL A 64 -6.87 -17.10 5.24
C VAL A 64 -7.57 -17.15 3.88
N ALA A 65 -6.80 -17.31 2.79
CA ALA A 65 -7.34 -17.43 1.44
C ALA A 65 -7.82 -18.85 1.10
N GLN A 66 -7.52 -19.85 1.93
CA GLN A 66 -8.07 -21.20 1.75
C GLN A 66 -9.56 -21.22 2.14
N PRO A 67 -10.39 -21.99 1.39
CA PRO A 67 -11.84 -22.04 1.58
C PRO A 67 -12.30 -22.76 2.85
#